data_AF-A0A6I5C771-F1
#
_entry.id   AF-A0A6I5C771-F1
#
_cell.length_a   1.000
_cell.length_b   1.000
_cell.length_c   1.000
_cell.angle_alpha   90.00
_cell.angle_beta   90.00
_cell.angle_gamma   90.00
#
_symmetry.space_group_name_H-M   'P 1'
#
loop_
_entity.id
_entity.type
_entity.pdbx_description
1 polymer ?
#
loop_
_entity_poly.entity_id
_entity_poly.type
_entity_poly.pdbx_seq_one_letter_code
_entity_poly.pdbx_strand_id
1 'polypeptide(L)'
;EALVLTGIAMAVSGDSRPASGSCHEINHAFDLLYPRRAASHGEQCGLGAAFAMHLRGAHEEAVLMAQVLRRHGLPVLPQDIGFTVDEFVRAVEFAPETRPGRYTILEHLDLKTEQIKDAYADYVKAIGS
;
A
#
# COMPACT_ATOMS: atom_id res chain seq x y z
N GLU A 1 -19.20 11.44 -3.11
CA GLU A 1 -18.99 12.38 -1.99
C GLU A 1 -17.67 12.13 -1.24
N ALA A 2 -17.31 10.88 -0.90
CA ALA A 2 -16.08 10.56 -0.15
C ALA A 2 -14.79 11.22 -0.70
N LEU A 3 -14.51 11.14 -2.01
CA LEU A 3 -13.31 11.77 -2.60
C LEU A 3 -13.29 13.30 -2.47
N VAL A 4 -14.47 13.94 -2.50
CA VAL A 4 -14.58 15.40 -2.29
C VAL A 4 -14.25 15.73 -0.83
N LEU A 5 -14.75 14.94 0.11
CA LEU A 5 -14.43 15.08 1.54
C LEU A 5 -12.93 14.89 1.80
N THR A 6 -12.28 13.95 1.12
CA THR A 6 -10.81 13.78 1.17
C THR A 6 -10.08 15.03 0.69
N GLY A 7 -10.56 15.66 -0.40
CA GLY A 7 -10.02 16.94 -0.89
C GLY A 7 -10.16 18.07 0.13
N ILE A 8 -11.34 18.18 0.76
CA ILE A 8 -11.59 19.16 1.82
C ILE A 8 -10.67 18.89 3.02
N ALA A 9 -10.51 17.65 3.44
CA ALA A 9 -9.64 17.29 4.56
C ALA A 9 -8.18 17.70 4.31
N MET A 10 -7.64 17.46 3.11
CA MET A 10 -6.30 17.90 2.74
C MET A 10 -6.18 19.43 2.70
N ALA A 11 -7.21 20.13 2.19
CA ALA A 11 -7.22 21.59 2.20
C ALA A 11 -7.20 22.16 3.63
N VAL A 12 -7.91 21.51 4.55
CA VAL A 12 -7.94 21.89 5.97
C VAL A 12 -6.62 21.60 6.67
N SER A 13 -5.96 20.47 6.39
CA SER A 13 -4.66 20.14 7.00
C SER A 13 -3.49 20.93 6.40
N GLY A 14 -3.66 21.48 5.19
CA GLY A 14 -2.59 22.14 4.45
C GLY A 14 -1.57 21.16 3.84
N ASP A 15 -1.87 19.87 3.83
CA ASP A 15 -1.01 18.81 3.28
C ASP A 15 -1.82 17.58 2.83
N SER A 16 -1.14 16.57 2.29
CA SER A 16 -1.80 15.34 1.84
C SER A 16 -2.02 14.28 2.93
N ARG A 17 -1.57 14.49 4.18
CA ARG A 17 -1.53 13.44 5.22
C ARG A 17 -2.91 12.81 5.51
N PRO A 18 -4.05 13.54 5.50
CA PRO A 18 -5.37 12.92 5.69
C PRO A 18 -5.76 11.89 4.64
N ALA A 19 -5.12 11.94 3.46
CA ALA A 19 -5.44 11.10 2.31
C ALA A 19 -4.30 10.17 1.88
N SER A 20 -3.07 10.43 2.33
CA SER A 20 -1.85 9.88 1.77
C SER A 20 -0.85 9.53 2.87
N GLY A 21 -0.74 8.23 3.14
CA GLY A 21 0.27 7.64 4.03
C GLY A 21 1.06 6.54 3.31
N SER A 22 1.39 5.46 4.03
CA SER A 22 2.18 4.32 3.52
C SER A 22 1.62 3.68 2.25
N CYS A 23 0.29 3.68 2.08
CA CYS A 23 -0.35 3.18 0.87
C CYS A 23 0.07 3.96 -0.39
N HIS A 24 0.23 5.28 -0.27
CA HIS A 24 0.66 6.13 -1.37
C HIS A 24 2.17 6.07 -1.59
N GLU A 25 2.96 5.85 -0.53
CA GLU A 25 4.41 5.61 -0.67
C GLU A 25 4.66 4.31 -1.45
N ILE A 26 3.92 3.23 -1.17
CA ILE A 26 3.98 1.99 -1.95
C ILE A 26 3.56 2.22 -3.40
N ASN A 27 2.46 2.94 -3.64
CA ASN A 27 2.06 3.34 -5.01
C ASN A 27 3.18 4.12 -5.71
N HIS A 28 3.71 5.17 -5.07
CA HIS A 28 4.74 6.00 -5.69
C HIS A 28 6.03 5.20 -5.94
N ALA A 29 6.33 4.19 -5.13
CA ALA A 29 7.45 3.29 -5.38
C ALA A 29 7.26 2.49 -6.68
N PHE A 30 6.05 1.98 -6.94
CA PHE A 30 5.73 1.37 -8.22
C PHE A 30 5.88 2.35 -9.39
N ASP A 31 5.35 3.57 -9.25
CA ASP A 31 5.43 4.61 -10.29
C ASP A 31 6.89 4.97 -10.62
N LEU A 32 7.77 5.02 -9.62
CA LEU A 32 9.17 5.40 -9.78
C LEU A 32 10.04 4.24 -10.27
N LEU A 33 9.87 3.03 -9.72
CA LEU A 33 10.68 1.87 -10.08
C LEU A 33 10.24 1.23 -11.40
N TYR A 34 8.94 1.32 -11.72
CA TYR A 34 8.33 0.61 -12.84
C TYR A 34 7.39 1.49 -13.69
N PRO A 35 7.82 2.67 -14.15
CA PRO A 35 6.96 3.69 -14.76
C PRO A 35 6.19 3.24 -16.01
N ARG A 36 6.66 2.19 -16.71
CA ARG A 36 6.02 1.64 -17.91
C ARG A 36 5.03 0.51 -17.63
N ARG A 37 5.01 -0.03 -16.41
CA ARG A 37 4.15 -1.14 -15.97
C ARG A 37 3.22 -0.77 -14.81
N ALA A 38 3.34 0.44 -14.28
CA ALA A 38 2.49 0.94 -13.21
C ALA A 38 1.01 0.74 -13.56
N ALA A 39 0.29 0.04 -12.69
CA ALA A 39 -1.16 -0.10 -12.77
C ALA A 39 -1.85 1.24 -12.43
N SER A 40 -3.18 1.29 -12.45
CA SER A 40 -3.86 2.54 -12.11
C SER A 40 -3.58 2.94 -10.65
N HIS A 41 -3.51 4.25 -10.40
CA HIS A 41 -3.16 4.79 -9.08
C HIS A 41 -4.05 4.25 -7.95
N GLY A 42 -5.37 4.16 -8.20
CA GLY A 42 -6.32 3.66 -7.20
C GLY A 42 -6.14 2.18 -6.88
N GLU A 43 -5.79 1.36 -7.88
CA GLU A 43 -5.51 -0.06 -7.71
C GLU A 43 -4.26 -0.31 -6.86
N GLN A 44 -3.16 0.39 -7.19
CA GLN A 44 -1.93 0.29 -6.41
C GLN A 44 -2.11 0.83 -4.98
N CYS A 45 -2.81 1.96 -4.83
CA CYS A 45 -3.11 2.51 -3.50
C CYS A 45 -3.99 1.58 -2.67
N GLY A 46 -4.97 0.91 -3.29
CA GLY A 46 -5.83 -0.07 -2.62
C GLY A 46 -5.05 -1.27 -2.10
N LEU A 47 -4.25 -1.90 -2.97
CA LEU A 47 -3.35 -3.00 -2.61
C LEU A 47 -2.37 -2.57 -1.50
N GLY A 48 -1.69 -1.44 -1.67
CA GLY A 48 -0.76 -0.91 -0.69
C GLY A 48 -1.43 -0.58 0.64
N ALA A 49 -2.69 -0.15 0.64
CA ALA A 49 -3.44 0.14 1.87
C ALA A 49 -3.81 -1.13 2.65
N ALA A 50 -4.24 -2.20 1.98
CA ALA A 50 -4.54 -3.47 2.65
C ALA A 50 -3.27 -4.06 3.28
N PHE A 51 -2.14 -4.06 2.55
CA PHE A 51 -0.87 -4.53 3.10
C PHE A 51 -0.36 -3.64 4.24
N ALA A 52 -0.46 -2.30 4.11
CA ALA A 52 -0.07 -1.39 5.18
C ALA A 52 -0.92 -1.53 6.45
N MET A 53 -2.20 -1.89 6.34
CA MET A 53 -3.03 -2.22 7.51
C MET A 53 -2.52 -3.47 8.21
N HIS A 54 -2.11 -4.49 7.45
CA HIS A 54 -1.51 -5.69 8.02
C HIS A 54 -0.22 -5.37 8.79
N LEU A 55 0.67 -4.55 8.22
CA LEU A 55 1.89 -4.10 8.90
C LEU A 55 1.62 -3.33 10.20
N ARG A 56 0.50 -2.61 10.28
CA ARG A 56 0.08 -1.90 11.51
C ARG A 56 -0.46 -2.83 12.60
N GLY A 57 -0.58 -4.14 12.34
CA GLY A 57 -1.21 -5.10 13.25
C GLY A 57 -2.74 -5.12 13.19
N ALA A 58 -3.35 -4.34 12.29
CA ALA A 58 -4.80 -4.27 12.08
C ALA A 58 -5.22 -5.37 11.09
N HIS A 59 -5.04 -6.63 11.49
CA HIS A 59 -5.16 -7.79 10.61
C HIS A 59 -6.59 -8.02 10.14
N GLU A 60 -7.59 -7.84 11.01
CA GLU A 60 -9.00 -8.01 10.65
C GLU A 60 -9.44 -6.98 9.61
N GLU A 61 -9.02 -5.72 9.77
CA GLU A 61 -9.31 -4.65 8.82
C GLU A 61 -8.56 -4.86 7.50
N ALA A 62 -7.32 -5.36 7.53
CA ALA A 62 -6.58 -5.71 6.31
C ALA A 62 -7.33 -6.78 5.50
N VAL A 63 -7.84 -7.82 6.16
CA VAL A 63 -8.67 -8.86 5.54
C VAL A 63 -9.96 -8.28 4.97
N LEU A 64 -10.68 -7.46 5.75
CA LEU A 64 -11.90 -6.80 5.29
C LEU A 64 -11.65 -5.93 4.05
N MET A 65 -10.57 -5.15 4.05
CA MET A 65 -10.18 -4.32 2.90
C MET A 65 -9.90 -5.18 1.67
N ALA A 66 -9.13 -6.26 1.82
CA ALA A 66 -8.85 -7.18 0.72
C ALA A 66 -10.13 -7.84 0.17
N GLN A 67 -11.07 -8.23 1.03
CA GLN A 67 -12.36 -8.77 0.61
C GLN A 67 -13.20 -7.76 -0.18
N VAL A 68 -13.25 -6.51 0.28
CA VAL A 68 -13.97 -5.42 -0.43
C VAL A 68 -13.33 -5.15 -1.79
N LEU A 69 -12.01 -5.04 -1.86
CA LEU A 69 -11.29 -4.86 -3.13
C LEU A 69 -11.60 -5.99 -4.11
N ARG A 70 -11.46 -7.26 -3.67
CA ARG A 70 -11.79 -8.43 -4.50
C ARG A 70 -13.25 -8.44 -4.97
N ARG A 71 -14.19 -8.08 -4.10
CA ARG A 71 -15.62 -7.98 -4.44
C ARG A 71 -15.87 -7.00 -5.59
N HIS A 72 -15.04 -5.98 -5.72
CA HIS A 72 -15.11 -4.98 -6.80
C HIS A 72 -14.17 -5.27 -7.97
N GLY A 73 -13.51 -6.45 -8.01
CA GLY A 73 -12.59 -6.82 -9.07
C GLY A 73 -11.26 -6.06 -9.03
N LEU A 74 -10.90 -5.50 -7.88
CA LEU A 74 -9.66 -4.75 -7.66
C LEU A 74 -8.55 -5.67 -7.12
N PRO A 75 -7.28 -5.34 -7.43
CA PRO A 75 -6.14 -6.17 -7.04
C PRO A 75 -5.86 -6.10 -5.54
N VAL A 76 -5.43 -7.23 -4.99
CA VAL A 76 -4.98 -7.33 -3.59
C VAL A 76 -3.64 -8.03 -3.44
N LEU A 77 -3.15 -8.62 -4.53
CA LEU A 77 -1.83 -9.22 -4.67
C LEU A 77 -1.06 -8.54 -5.82
N PRO A 78 0.27 -8.43 -5.74
CA PRO A 78 1.08 -7.85 -6.81
C PRO A 78 0.95 -8.60 -8.14
N GLN A 79 0.67 -9.90 -8.12
CA GLN A 79 0.41 -10.67 -9.33
C GLN A 79 -0.83 -10.20 -10.09
N ASP A 80 -1.83 -9.67 -9.39
CA ASP A 80 -3.06 -9.14 -9.99
C ASP A 80 -2.78 -7.92 -10.88
N ILE A 81 -1.67 -7.21 -10.62
CA ILE A 81 -1.17 -6.07 -11.41
C ILE A 81 0.10 -6.39 -12.21
N GLY A 82 0.44 -7.68 -12.38
CA GLY A 82 1.54 -8.12 -13.24
C GLY A 82 2.94 -7.95 -12.65
N PHE A 83 3.06 -7.91 -11.32
CA PHE A 83 4.33 -7.85 -10.61
C PHE A 83 4.63 -9.14 -9.86
N THR A 84 5.91 -9.47 -9.76
CA THR A 84 6.35 -10.59 -8.91
C THR A 84 6.37 -10.19 -7.44
N VAL A 85 6.45 -11.18 -6.54
CA VAL A 85 6.63 -10.91 -5.10
C VAL A 85 7.92 -10.14 -4.84
N ASP A 86 9.02 -10.49 -5.50
CA ASP A 86 10.30 -9.79 -5.33
C ASP A 86 10.24 -8.33 -5.80
N GLU A 87 9.50 -8.05 -6.88
CA GLU A 87 9.27 -6.69 -7.35
C GLU A 87 8.43 -5.89 -6.36
N PHE A 88 7.41 -6.52 -5.75
CA PHE A 88 6.61 -5.89 -4.70
C PHE A 88 7.43 -5.61 -3.45
N VAL A 89 8.21 -6.58 -2.98
CA VAL A 89 9.10 -6.41 -1.82
C VAL A 89 10.07 -5.26 -2.05
N ARG A 90 10.66 -5.18 -3.24
CA ARG A 90 11.52 -4.04 -3.62
C ARG A 90 10.77 -2.72 -3.62
N ALA A 91 9.53 -2.69 -4.10
CA ALA A 91 8.71 -1.48 -4.07
C ALA A 91 8.40 -1.05 -2.62
N VAL A 92 8.06 -1.99 -1.73
CA VAL A 92 7.81 -1.69 -0.31
C VAL A 92 9.09 -1.21 0.38
N GLU A 93 10.24 -1.83 0.12
CA GLU A 93 11.53 -1.42 0.68
C GLU A 93 11.94 -0.02 0.23
N PHE A 94 11.64 0.35 -1.02
CA PHE A 94 11.92 1.67 -1.58
C PHE A 94 10.88 2.74 -1.20
N ALA A 95 9.69 2.35 -0.73
CA ALA A 95 8.57 3.26 -0.49
C ALA A 95 8.89 4.47 0.42
N PRO A 96 9.64 4.33 1.54
CA PRO A 96 10.03 5.48 2.38
C PRO A 96 10.81 6.57 1.64
N GLU A 97 11.60 6.19 0.63
CA GLU A 97 12.42 7.12 -0.16
C GLU A 97 11.57 8.04 -1.07
N THR A 98 10.30 7.68 -1.30
CA THR A 98 9.43 8.47 -2.18
C THR A 98 8.97 9.78 -1.56
N ARG A 99 8.96 9.88 -0.22
CA ARG A 99 8.59 11.09 0.52
C ARG A 99 9.46 11.28 1.76
N PRO A 100 10.72 11.75 1.60
CA PRO A 100 11.60 12.02 2.71
C PRO A 100 10.95 12.97 3.74
N GLY A 101 10.99 12.59 5.03
CA GLY A 101 10.41 13.37 6.13
C GLY A 101 8.94 13.06 6.45
N ARG A 102 8.32 12.09 5.78
CA ARG A 102 7.05 11.48 6.20
C ARG A 102 7.33 10.32 7.16
N TYR A 103 6.46 10.13 8.16
CA TYR A 103 6.55 9.04 9.11
C TYR A 103 5.26 8.23 9.07
N THR A 104 5.38 6.98 8.67
CA THR A 104 4.30 6.01 8.51
C THR A 104 4.68 4.69 9.18
N ILE A 105 3.90 3.64 8.93
CA ILE A 105 4.26 2.29 9.41
C ILE A 105 5.54 1.75 8.77
N LEU A 106 5.88 2.20 7.55
CA LEU A 106 7.06 1.74 6.84
C LEU A 106 8.34 2.26 7.51
N GLU A 107 8.36 3.54 7.87
CA GLU A 107 9.46 4.15 8.65
C GLU A 107 9.48 3.65 10.09
N HIS A 108 8.31 3.37 10.68
CA HIS A 108 8.23 2.85 12.05
C HIS A 108 8.88 1.47 12.19
N LEU A 109 8.60 0.57 11.25
CA LEU A 109 9.12 -0.79 11.30
C LEU A 109 10.53 -0.91 10.70
N ASP A 110 10.90 -0.06 9.74
CA ASP A 110 12.18 -0.09 9.00
C ASP A 110 12.59 -1.52 8.58
N LEU A 111 11.61 -2.27 8.06
CA LEU A 111 11.79 -3.66 7.69
C LEU A 111 12.80 -3.79 6.55
N LYS A 112 13.69 -4.78 6.66
CA LYS A 112 14.58 -5.16 5.55
C LYS A 112 13.91 -6.20 4.64
N THR A 113 14.40 -6.33 3.41
CA THR A 113 13.90 -7.26 2.37
C THR A 113 13.31 -8.58 2.92
N GLU A 114 14.04 -9.34 3.75
CA GLU A 114 13.57 -10.64 4.25
C GLU A 114 12.38 -10.50 5.22
N GLN A 115 12.38 -9.49 6.09
CA GLN A 115 11.25 -9.23 6.99
C GLN A 115 10.00 -8.76 6.22
N ILE A 116 10.19 -8.04 5.11
CA ILE A 116 9.09 -7.66 4.22
C ILE A 116 8.51 -8.90 3.55
N LYS A 117 9.36 -9.86 3.12
CA LYS A 117 8.90 -11.14 2.56
C LYS A 117 8.08 -11.94 3.57
N ASP A 118 8.56 -12.04 4.81
CA ASP A 118 7.84 -12.74 5.89
C ASP A 118 6.47 -12.08 6.15
N ALA A 119 6.45 -10.75 6.33
CA ALA A 119 5.22 -10.00 6.54
C ALA A 119 4.25 -10.11 5.34
N TYR A 120 4.77 -10.14 4.12
CA TYR A 120 3.97 -10.37 2.93
C TYR A 120 3.40 -11.79 2.89
N ALA A 121 4.18 -12.82 3.23
CA ALA A 121 3.68 -14.20 3.28
C ALA A 121 2.56 -14.35 4.32
N ASP A 122 2.70 -13.73 5.49
CA ASP A 122 1.68 -13.69 6.53
C ASP A 122 0.41 -12.95 6.06
N TYR A 123 0.57 -11.81 5.38
CA TYR A 123 -0.55 -11.10 4.75
C TYR A 123 -1.30 -11.97 3.73
N VAL A 124 -0.58 -12.63 2.81
CA VAL A 124 -1.17 -13.50 1.79
C VAL A 124 -1.97 -14.62 2.43
N LYS A 125 -1.42 -15.25 3.48
CA LYS A 125 -2.11 -16.29 4.24
C LYS A 125 -3.39 -15.76 4.90
N ALA A 126 -3.31 -14.59 5.53
CA ALA A 126 -4.45 -13.98 6.22
C ALA A 126 -5.60 -13.61 5.28
N ILE A 127 -5.31 -13.10 4.08
CA ILE A 127 -6.36 -12.76 3.11
C ILE A 127 -6.83 -13.96 2.28
N GLY A 128 -6.12 -15.09 2.33
CA GLY A 128 -6.44 -16.32 1.61
C GLY A 128 -7.33 -17.29 2.39
N SER A 129 -7.35 -17.17 3.73
CA SER A 129 -8.27 -17.87 4.64
C SER A 129 -9.65 -17.23 4.68
#